data_AF-A0A2J8PRF7-F1
#
_entry.id   AF-A0A2J8PRF7-F1
#
_cell.length_a   1.000
_cell.length_b   1.000
_cell.length_c   1.000
_cell.angle_alpha   90.00
_cell.angle_beta   90.00
_cell.angle_gamma   90.00
#
_symmetry.space_group_name_H-M   'P 1'
#
loop_
_entity.id
_entity.type
_entity.pdbx_description
1 polymer ?
#
loop_
_entity_poly.entity_id
_entity_poly.type
_entity_poly.pdbx_seq_one_letter_code
_entity_poly.pdbx_strand_id
1 'polypeptide(L)'
;KHEVEVSTLLKEITTRKINFDHSLIRQSRSSRKAVLCVVMESIRTTRQCSLSVHAGIRGEAMRFHFMDEQNPKGRDKAIVFPAHTTIAFSVYELFIYLDGAFGL
;
A
#
# COMPACT_ATOMS: atom_id res chain seq x y z
N LYS A 1 -11.63 5.47 -3.13
CA LYS A 1 -11.55 4.01 -2.96
C LYS A 1 -11.15 3.41 -4.30
N HIS A 2 -10.05 2.67 -4.38
CA HIS A 2 -9.75 1.84 -5.55
C HIS A 2 -9.79 0.40 -5.07
N GLU A 3 -10.69 -0.37 -5.65
CA GLU A 3 -11.01 -1.73 -5.24
C GLU A 3 -10.68 -2.62 -6.44
N VAL A 4 -9.82 -3.60 -6.21
CA VAL A 4 -9.50 -4.62 -7.22
C VAL A 4 -10.67 -5.60 -7.22
N GLU A 5 -11.11 -6.05 -8.39
CA GLU A 5 -12.18 -7.05 -8.50
C GLU A 5 -11.64 -8.45 -8.14
N VAL A 6 -11.43 -8.66 -6.84
CA VAL A 6 -10.83 -9.86 -6.25
C VAL A 6 -11.55 -11.12 -6.72
N SER A 7 -12.87 -11.09 -6.88
CA SER A 7 -13.69 -12.23 -7.32
C SER A 7 -13.32 -12.76 -8.70
N THR A 8 -12.97 -11.86 -9.62
CA THR A 8 -12.54 -12.24 -10.99
C THR A 8 -11.12 -12.77 -10.96
N LEU A 9 -10.25 -12.16 -10.17
CA LEU A 9 -8.89 -12.63 -9.95
C LEU A 9 -8.88 -14.05 -9.34
N LEU A 10 -9.72 -14.29 -8.33
CA LEU A 10 -9.87 -15.58 -7.66
C LEU A 10 -10.27 -16.70 -8.63
N LYS A 11 -11.17 -16.42 -9.58
CA LYS A 11 -11.56 -17.42 -10.60
C LYS A 11 -10.40 -17.79 -11.51
N GLU A 12 -9.60 -16.82 -11.95
CA GLU A 12 -8.47 -17.07 -12.85
C GLU A 12 -7.28 -17.78 -12.18
N ILE A 13 -7.05 -17.54 -10.88
CA ILE A 13 -5.91 -18.12 -10.17
C ILE A 13 -6.10 -19.60 -9.80
N THR A 14 -7.34 -20.13 -9.78
CA THR A 14 -7.63 -21.52 -9.36
C THR A 14 -6.88 -22.58 -10.18
N THR A 15 -6.50 -22.25 -11.42
CA THR A 15 -5.75 -23.15 -12.31
C THR A 15 -4.25 -22.88 -12.32
N ARG A 16 -3.78 -21.84 -11.64
CA ARG A 16 -2.38 -21.39 -11.67
C ARG A 16 -1.61 -21.89 -10.45
N LYS A 17 -0.31 -22.11 -10.65
CA LYS A 17 0.64 -22.47 -9.58
C LYS A 17 1.75 -21.43 -9.49
N ILE A 18 2.24 -21.20 -8.27
CA ILE A 18 3.44 -20.39 -8.04
C ILE A 18 4.65 -21.08 -8.67
N ASN A 19 5.39 -20.32 -9.48
CA ASN A 19 6.67 -20.76 -9.99
C ASN A 19 7.74 -20.67 -8.89
N PHE A 20 8.18 -21.82 -8.38
CA PHE A 20 9.24 -21.88 -7.36
C PHE A 20 10.63 -21.50 -7.85
N ASP A 21 10.88 -21.51 -9.16
CA ASP A 21 12.15 -21.08 -9.73
C ASP A 21 12.26 -19.57 -9.86
N HIS A 22 11.14 -18.85 -9.69
CA HIS A 22 11.13 -17.39 -9.70
C HIS A 22 12.00 -16.84 -8.56
N SER A 23 12.90 -15.93 -8.88
CA SER A 23 13.92 -15.39 -7.96
C SER A 23 13.30 -14.87 -6.66
N LEU A 24 12.21 -14.09 -6.75
CA LEU A 24 11.47 -13.59 -5.58
C LEU A 24 11.00 -14.73 -4.66
N ILE A 25 10.42 -15.80 -5.21
CA ILE A 25 9.88 -16.91 -4.42
C ILE A 25 11.02 -17.69 -3.77
N ARG A 26 12.12 -17.92 -4.49
CA ARG A 26 13.34 -18.56 -3.93
C ARG A 26 13.90 -17.73 -2.78
N GLN A 27 14.02 -16.42 -2.95
CA GLN A 27 14.55 -15.52 -1.93
C GLN A 27 13.64 -15.48 -0.70
N SER A 28 12.33 -15.30 -0.88
CA SER A 28 11.37 -15.30 0.23
C SER A 28 11.39 -16.63 0.99
N ARG A 29 11.44 -17.77 0.31
CA ARG A 29 11.52 -19.10 0.97
C ARG A 29 12.83 -19.31 1.70
N SER A 30 13.95 -18.78 1.19
CA SER A 30 15.25 -18.88 1.87
C SER A 30 15.32 -18.02 3.14
N SER A 31 14.52 -16.95 3.20
CA SER A 31 14.40 -16.09 4.37
C SER A 31 13.26 -16.57 5.27
N ARG A 32 13.58 -17.24 6.39
CA ARG A 32 12.57 -17.73 7.35
C ARG A 32 11.69 -16.64 8.00
N LYS A 33 11.91 -15.36 7.69
CA LYS A 33 11.17 -14.21 8.24
C LYS A 33 10.32 -13.47 7.20
N ALA A 34 10.37 -13.87 5.93
CA ALA A 34 9.60 -13.21 4.88
C ALA A 34 8.17 -13.76 4.83
N VAL A 35 7.19 -12.86 4.88
CA VAL A 35 5.78 -13.15 4.63
C VAL A 35 5.39 -12.46 3.33
N LEU A 36 4.78 -13.19 2.40
CA LEU A 36 4.25 -12.64 1.16
C LEU A 36 2.80 -12.23 1.40
N CYS A 37 2.44 -11.01 1.02
CA CYS A 37 1.07 -10.52 1.12
C CYS A 37 0.64 -9.88 -0.19
N VAL A 38 -0.67 -9.91 -0.45
CA VAL A 38 -1.31 -9.24 -1.58
C VAL A 38 -2.09 -8.04 -1.07
N VAL A 39 -1.90 -6.88 -1.70
CA VAL A 39 -2.70 -5.68 -1.40
C VAL A 39 -4.08 -5.84 -2.02
N MET A 40 -5.12 -5.77 -1.18
CA MET A 40 -6.50 -6.02 -1.61
C MET A 40 -7.23 -4.72 -1.90
N GLU A 41 -7.07 -3.74 -1.00
CA GLU A 41 -7.65 -2.42 -1.15
C GLU A 41 -6.63 -1.34 -0.80
N SER A 42 -6.81 -0.16 -1.39
CA SER A 42 -6.00 1.00 -1.05
C SER A 42 -6.84 2.27 -0.95
N ILE A 43 -6.44 3.11 0.01
CA ILE A 43 -6.85 4.50 0.11
C ILE A 43 -5.77 5.33 -0.57
N ARG A 44 -6.17 6.04 -1.63
CA ARG A 44 -5.28 6.89 -2.42
C ARG A 44 -5.79 8.31 -2.48
N THR A 45 -4.88 9.26 -2.55
CA THR A 45 -5.22 10.65 -2.88
C THR A 45 -5.86 10.69 -4.27
N THR A 46 -6.84 11.55 -4.47
CA THR A 46 -7.47 11.75 -5.80
C THR A 46 -6.83 12.90 -6.57
N ARG A 47 -6.21 13.83 -5.85
CA ARG A 47 -5.52 15.03 -6.34
C ARG A 47 -4.26 15.24 -5.51
N GLN A 48 -3.38 16.11 -5.96
CA GLN A 48 -2.24 16.55 -5.16
C GLN A 48 -2.72 17.23 -3.86
N CYS A 49 -2.07 16.95 -2.75
CA CYS A 49 -2.34 17.58 -1.46
C CYS A 49 -1.07 17.69 -0.62
N SER A 50 -1.12 18.46 0.46
CA SER A 50 0.01 18.59 1.39
C SER A 50 -0.41 18.27 2.83
N LEU A 51 0.45 17.56 3.54
CA LEU A 51 0.36 17.33 4.99
C LEU A 51 1.33 18.24 5.70
N SER A 52 0.81 19.12 6.57
CA SER A 52 1.62 19.92 7.48
C SER A 52 1.48 19.37 8.91
N VAL A 53 2.61 19.28 9.62
CA VAL A 53 2.64 18.90 11.04
C VAL A 53 2.98 20.14 11.85
N HIS A 54 2.03 20.58 12.68
CA HIS A 54 2.27 21.67 13.61
C HIS A 54 2.79 21.12 14.94
N ALA A 55 4.11 21.14 15.13
CA ALA A 55 4.74 20.79 16.40
C ALA A 55 4.67 21.99 17.37
N GLY A 56 3.48 22.24 17.94
CA GLY A 56 3.28 23.22 19.01
C GLY A 56 3.37 22.57 20.39
N ILE A 57 3.78 23.33 21.41
CA ILE A 57 4.02 22.94 22.82
C ILE A 57 2.77 22.33 23.53
N ARG A 58 1.62 22.21 22.85
CA ARG A 58 0.33 21.75 23.40
C ARG A 58 -0.31 20.56 22.68
N GLY A 59 0.44 19.83 21.86
CA GLY A 59 -0.01 18.57 21.26
C GLY A 59 0.21 18.52 19.76
N GLU A 60 0.57 17.33 19.28
CA GLU A 60 0.79 17.06 17.86
C GLU A 60 -0.56 16.91 17.15
N ALA A 61 -0.95 17.92 16.37
CA ALA A 61 -2.11 17.84 15.49
C ALA A 61 -1.64 17.78 14.02
N MET A 62 -1.98 16.67 13.34
CA MET A 62 -1.74 16.50 11.91
C MET A 62 -2.94 17.04 11.12
N ARG A 63 -2.70 17.91 10.13
CA ARG A 63 -3.77 18.48 9.30
C ARG A 63 -3.45 18.33 7.81
N PHE A 64 -4.43 17.79 7.06
CA PHE A 64 -4.35 17.66 5.62
C PHE A 64 -4.98 18.88 4.95
N HIS A 65 -4.25 19.50 4.02
CA HIS A 65 -4.73 20.62 3.22
C HIS A 65 -4.66 20.26 1.73
N PHE A 66 -5.76 20.52 1.01
CA PHE A 66 -5.73 20.51 -0.46
C PHE A 66 -5.02 21.79 -0.91
N MET A 67 -4.06 21.66 -1.83
CA MET A 67 -3.35 22.83 -2.34
C MET A 67 -4.25 23.59 -3.31
N ASP A 68 -4.65 24.79 -2.92
CA ASP A 68 -5.23 25.80 -3.81
C ASP A 68 -4.38 27.06 -3.65
N GLU A 69 -3.40 27.22 -4.55
CA GLU A 69 -2.44 28.32 -4.81
C GLU A 69 -1.88 29.25 -3.70
N GLN A 70 -2.23 29.13 -2.42
CA GLN A 70 -1.65 29.94 -1.35
C GLN A 70 -0.59 29.15 -0.58
N ASN A 71 0.66 29.45 -0.92
CA ASN A 71 1.85 29.01 -0.21
C ASN A 71 1.83 29.57 1.24
N PRO A 72 1.60 28.74 2.28
CA PRO A 72 1.61 29.21 3.65
C PRO A 72 3.06 29.54 4.03
N LYS A 73 3.33 30.84 4.18
CA LYS A 73 4.62 31.36 4.64
C LYS A 73 4.86 30.92 6.08
N GLY A 74 5.79 29.99 6.28
CA GLY A 74 6.49 29.81 7.54
C GLY A 74 6.71 28.37 7.92
N ARG A 75 7.98 28.00 8.12
CA ARG A 75 8.60 26.92 8.95
C ARG A 75 7.92 25.54 9.13
N ASP A 76 6.79 25.27 8.49
CA ASP A 76 6.08 24.02 8.55
C ASP A 76 6.75 23.05 7.57
N LYS A 77 7.18 21.89 8.07
CA LYS A 77 7.61 20.78 7.20
C LYS A 77 6.36 20.22 6.53
N ALA A 78 6.02 20.75 5.37
CA ALA A 78 4.92 20.26 4.55
C ALA A 78 5.42 19.10 3.65
N ILE A 79 4.78 17.94 3.76
CA ILE A 79 4.97 16.83 2.83
C ILE A 79 3.93 16.98 1.72
N VAL A 80 4.37 17.09 0.47
CA VAL A 80 3.49 17.15 -0.69
C VAL A 80 3.28 15.74 -1.23
N PHE A 81 2.02 15.30 -1.26
CA PHE A 81 1.59 14.06 -1.90
C PHE A 81 1.08 14.35 -3.31
N PRO A 82 1.67 13.76 -4.36
CA PRO A 82 1.10 13.79 -5.70
C PRO A 82 -0.31 13.17 -5.75
N ALA A 83 -1.04 13.43 -6.84
CA ALA A 83 -2.28 12.72 -7.10
C ALA A 83 -2.05 11.21 -7.18
N HIS A 84 -3.04 10.42 -6.74
CA HIS A 84 -3.01 8.95 -6.74
C HIS A 84 -1.93 8.32 -5.85
N THR A 85 -1.47 9.03 -4.84
CA THR A 85 -0.57 8.47 -3.81
C THR A 85 -1.36 7.57 -2.85
N THR A 86 -0.94 6.31 -2.67
CA THR A 86 -1.50 5.42 -1.65
C THR A 86 -1.06 5.87 -0.26
N ILE A 87 -2.02 6.11 0.63
CA ILE A 87 -1.79 6.56 2.01
C ILE A 87 -2.11 5.48 3.05
N ALA A 88 -2.92 4.49 2.67
CA ALA A 88 -3.20 3.31 3.48
C ALA A 88 -3.63 2.16 2.57
N PHE A 89 -3.44 0.93 3.04
CA PHE A 89 -3.81 -0.27 2.31
C PHE A 89 -4.17 -1.41 3.26
N SER A 90 -5.03 -2.30 2.80
CA SER A 90 -5.28 -3.60 3.41
C SER A 90 -4.51 -4.68 2.66
N VAL A 91 -4.03 -5.68 3.39
CA VAL A 91 -3.32 -6.82 2.82
C VAL A 91 -4.00 -8.12 3.21
N TYR A 92 -3.77 -9.15 2.39
CA TYR A 92 -4.07 -10.52 2.71
C TYR A 92 -2.80 -11.36 2.62
N GLU A 93 -2.55 -12.24 3.60
CA GLU A 93 -1.38 -13.11 3.62
C GLU A 93 -1.50 -14.21 2.56
N LEU A 94 -0.43 -14.42 1.79
CA LEU A 94 -0.37 -15.43 0.75
C LEU A 94 0.27 -16.72 1.30
N PHE A 95 -0.55 -17.73 1.51
CA PHE A 95 -0.12 -19.09 1.84
C PHE A 95 0.20 -19.86 0.56
N ILE A 96 1.46 -20.29 0.43
CA ILE A 96 1.93 -21.09 -0.70
C ILE A 96 2.18 -22.51 -0.21
N TYR A 97 1.42 -23.46 -0.75
CA TYR A 97 1.56 -24.88 -0.45
C TYR A 97 2.76 -25.49 -1.17
N LEU A 98 3.21 -26.66 -0.71
CA LEU A 98 4.41 -27.34 -1.23
C LEU A 98 4.34 -27.68 -2.72
N ASP A 99 3.14 -27.84 -3.27
CA ASP A 99 2.90 -28.17 -4.67
C ASP A 99 2.72 -26.94 -5.58
N GLY A 100 2.91 -25.73 -5.02
CA GLY A 100 2.76 -24.46 -5.71
C GLY A 100 1.32 -23.93 -5.76
N ALA A 101 0.33 -24.65 -5.22
CA ALA A 101 -0.99 -24.08 -4.99
C ALA A 101 -0.91 -22.95 -3.96
N PHE A 102 -1.89 -22.03 -3.97
CA PHE A 102 -1.89 -20.91 -3.04
C PHE A 102 -3.31 -20.41 -2.73
N GLY A 103 -3.46 -19.79 -1.56
CA GLY A 103 -4.60 -18.95 -1.14
C GLY A 103 -4.07 -17.79 -0.28
N LEU A 104 -4.72 -16.66 -0.05
CA LEU A 104 -6.07 -16.23 -0.41
C LEU A 104 -6.98 -16.28 0.82
#